data_AF-A0A4U0RLQ4-F1
#
_entry.id   AF-A0A4U0RLQ4-F1
#
_cell.length_a   1.000
_cell.length_b   1.000
_cell.length_c   1.000
_cell.angle_alpha   90.00
_cell.angle_beta   90.00
_cell.angle_gamma   90.00
#
_symmetry.space_group_name_H-M   'P 1'
#
loop_
_entity.id
_entity.type
_entity.pdbx_description
1 polymer ?
#
loop_
_entity_poly.entity_id
_entity_poly.type
_entity_poly.pdbx_seq_one_letter_code
_entity_poly.pdbx_strand_id
1 'polypeptide(L)'
;MLLIEEGAMPSVLGLMERREARARQDLESWTEVLEQAQAEVNAARERVERARVGREELVSVLAEESAVVTPVSVPPGGEAAAAGGSSGSGAGYGERPPVWRSGMGEEVLSGLYREVFAAAVAASGPVNGVELTRAVDREAEIKNEVEKIRHRAYALEKRGWLVRAKDGRFTPAPGAVARDASPASAERLRPSGATA
;
A
#
# COMPACT_ATOMS: atom_id res chain seq x y z
N MET A 1 -34.99 -40.95 35.78
CA MET A 1 -36.03 -41.83 35.20
C MET A 1 -36.40 -41.22 33.85
N LEU A 2 -35.79 -41.74 32.78
CA LEU A 2 -35.93 -41.22 31.42
C LEU A 2 -37.23 -41.78 30.83
N LEU A 3 -38.28 -40.95 30.77
CA LEU A 3 -39.42 -41.23 29.92
C LEU A 3 -39.01 -40.83 28.50
N ILE A 4 -38.58 -41.82 27.73
CA ILE A 4 -38.50 -41.72 26.28
C ILE A 4 -39.96 -41.73 25.81
N GLU A 5 -40.49 -40.57 25.45
CA GLU A 5 -41.78 -40.49 24.75
C GLU A 5 -41.63 -41.18 23.39
N GLU A 6 -42.16 -42.40 23.34
CA GLU A 6 -42.45 -43.13 22.11
C GLU A 6 -43.37 -42.32 21.18
N GLY A 7 -42.84 -41.91 20.04
CA GLY A 7 -43.43 -42.23 18.73
C GLY A 7 -44.89 -41.84 18.44
N ALA A 8 -45.43 -40.76 18.97
CA ALA A 8 -46.70 -40.21 18.48
C ALA A 8 -46.50 -39.62 17.08
N MET A 9 -47.12 -40.22 16.05
CA MET A 9 -47.14 -39.69 14.68
C MET A 9 -47.60 -38.23 14.72
N PRO A 10 -46.75 -37.25 14.34
CA PRO A 10 -47.12 -35.86 14.47
C PRO A 10 -48.30 -35.54 13.56
N SER A 11 -49.31 -34.89 14.12
CA SER A 11 -50.43 -34.34 13.34
C SER A 11 -49.90 -33.45 12.22
N VAL A 12 -50.60 -33.46 11.07
CA VAL A 12 -50.30 -32.60 9.92
C VAL A 12 -50.18 -31.13 10.34
N LEU A 13 -51.05 -30.68 11.26
CA LEU A 13 -51.01 -29.33 11.81
C LEU A 13 -49.68 -29.07 12.53
N GLY A 14 -49.22 -29.98 13.38
CA GLY A 14 -47.95 -29.84 14.09
C GLY A 14 -46.72 -29.88 13.17
N LEU A 15 -46.78 -30.57 12.03
CA LEU A 15 -45.75 -30.49 11.00
C LEU A 15 -45.72 -29.11 10.33
N MET A 16 -46.89 -28.52 10.06
CA MET A 16 -46.99 -27.17 9.50
C MET A 16 -46.52 -26.09 10.48
N GLU A 17 -46.91 -26.18 11.76
CA GLU A 17 -46.45 -25.27 12.81
C GLU A 17 -44.93 -25.31 12.96
N ARG A 18 -44.31 -26.49 12.91
CA ARG A 18 -42.83 -26.61 12.94
C ARG A 18 -42.17 -25.99 11.71
N ARG A 19 -42.76 -26.16 10.52
CA ARG A 19 -42.26 -25.54 9.30
C ARG A 19 -42.36 -24.02 9.37
N GLU A 20 -43.48 -23.51 9.86
CA GLU A 20 -43.69 -22.07 10.06
C GLU A 20 -42.72 -21.49 11.10
N ALA A 21 -42.57 -22.15 12.25
CA ALA A 21 -41.63 -21.73 13.28
C ALA A 21 -40.19 -21.67 12.73
N ARG A 22 -39.78 -22.67 11.95
CA ARG A 22 -38.48 -22.65 11.28
C ARG A 22 -38.36 -21.51 10.27
N ALA A 23 -39.37 -21.28 9.45
CA ALA A 23 -39.35 -20.17 8.49
C ALA A 23 -39.28 -18.80 9.18
N ARG A 24 -39.94 -18.62 10.33
CA ARG A 24 -39.84 -17.40 11.14
C ARG A 24 -38.45 -17.23 11.75
N GLN A 25 -37.86 -18.30 12.27
CA GLN A 25 -36.51 -18.27 12.81
C GLN A 25 -35.47 -17.95 11.72
N ASP A 26 -35.61 -18.54 10.54
CA ASP A 26 -34.74 -18.23 9.39
C ASP A 26 -34.89 -16.75 8.99
N LEU A 27 -36.12 -16.22 8.96
CA LEU A 27 -36.38 -14.81 8.67
C LEU A 27 -35.74 -13.87 9.70
N GLU A 28 -35.87 -14.18 11.00
CA GLU A 28 -35.26 -13.40 12.08
C GLU A 28 -33.73 -13.40 11.94
N SER A 29 -33.14 -14.57 11.72
CA SER A 29 -31.69 -14.69 11.49
C SER A 29 -31.21 -13.89 10.27
N TRP A 30 -31.95 -13.93 9.15
CA TRP A 30 -31.60 -13.11 7.99
C TRP A 30 -31.79 -11.61 8.23
N THR A 31 -32.76 -11.24 9.07
CA THR A 31 -32.99 -9.84 9.45
C THR A 31 -31.82 -9.31 10.28
N GLU A 32 -31.33 -10.08 11.25
CA GLU A 32 -30.13 -9.75 12.03
C GLU A 32 -28.89 -9.57 11.12
N VAL A 33 -28.71 -10.47 10.14
CA VAL A 33 -27.62 -10.37 9.16
C VAL A 33 -27.74 -9.09 8.32
N LEU A 34 -28.96 -8.71 7.92
CA LEU A 34 -29.19 -7.46 7.18
C LEU A 34 -28.92 -6.22 8.03
N GLU A 35 -29.33 -6.22 9.30
CA GLU A 35 -29.06 -5.12 10.23
C GLU A 35 -27.55 -4.95 10.46
N GLN A 36 -26.83 -6.05 10.65
CA GLN A 36 -25.37 -6.04 10.80
C GLN A 36 -24.69 -5.51 9.54
N ALA A 37 -25.07 -6.02 8.36
CA ALA A 37 -24.53 -5.54 7.08
C ALA A 37 -24.82 -4.05 6.87
N GLN A 38 -26.01 -3.57 7.27
CA GLN A 38 -26.38 -2.18 7.17
C GLN A 38 -25.55 -1.29 8.11
N ALA A 39 -25.24 -1.78 9.33
CA ALA A 39 -24.34 -1.10 10.26
C ALA A 39 -22.92 -0.97 9.68
N GLU A 40 -22.39 -2.03 9.06
CA GLU A 40 -21.09 -2.00 8.40
C GLU A 40 -21.04 -1.02 7.22
N VAL A 41 -22.11 -0.97 6.42
CA VAL A 41 -22.25 0.00 5.32
C VAL A 41 -22.25 1.43 5.86
N ASN A 42 -22.97 1.70 6.96
CA ASN A 42 -23.01 3.03 7.57
C ASN A 42 -21.63 3.43 8.12
N ALA A 43 -20.94 2.53 8.83
CA ALA A 43 -19.58 2.76 9.29
C ALA A 43 -18.61 3.02 8.12
N ALA A 44 -18.80 2.34 6.98
CA ALA A 44 -18.03 2.58 5.78
C ALA A 44 -18.30 3.97 5.17
N ARG A 45 -19.56 4.39 5.11
CA ARG A 45 -19.95 5.73 4.65
C ARG A 45 -19.34 6.82 5.52
N GLU A 46 -19.38 6.67 6.85
CA GLU A 46 -18.75 7.63 7.77
C GLU A 46 -17.23 7.72 7.58
N ARG A 47 -16.55 6.59 7.34
CA ARG A 47 -15.11 6.59 7.02
C ARG A 47 -14.81 7.35 5.74
N VAL A 48 -15.61 7.15 4.70
CA VAL A 48 -15.48 7.88 3.43
C VAL A 48 -15.70 9.38 3.63
N GLU A 49 -16.75 9.75 4.36
CA GLU A 49 -17.07 11.15 4.61
C GLU A 49 -15.98 11.86 5.41
N ARG A 50 -15.46 11.23 6.47
CA ARG A 50 -14.32 11.75 7.24
C ARG A 50 -13.09 11.96 6.36
N ALA A 51 -12.82 11.04 5.45
CA ALA A 51 -11.71 11.18 4.50
C ALA A 51 -11.94 12.31 3.48
N ARG A 52 -13.20 12.52 3.05
CA ARG A 52 -13.58 13.64 2.18
C ARG A 52 -13.33 14.97 2.88
N VAL A 53 -13.86 15.14 4.10
CA VAL A 53 -13.64 16.32 4.94
C VAL A 53 -12.14 16.56 5.16
N GLY A 54 -11.40 15.54 5.60
CA GLY A 54 -9.96 15.68 5.82
C GLY A 54 -9.19 16.10 4.56
N ARG A 55 -9.61 15.65 3.36
CA ARG A 55 -9.03 16.13 2.10
C ARG A 55 -9.37 17.59 1.82
N GLU A 56 -10.60 18.02 2.06
CA GLU A 56 -11.03 19.40 1.85
C GLU A 56 -10.29 20.37 2.79
N GLU A 57 -10.16 20.01 4.07
CA GLU A 57 -9.36 20.78 5.04
C GLU A 57 -7.88 20.89 4.62
N LEU A 58 -7.26 19.79 4.18
CA LEU A 58 -5.88 19.81 3.68
C LEU A 58 -5.71 20.71 2.45
N VAL A 59 -6.68 20.69 1.52
CA VAL A 59 -6.66 21.58 0.35
C VAL A 59 -6.76 23.05 0.76
N SER A 60 -7.61 23.38 1.74
CA SER A 60 -7.73 24.74 2.28
C SER A 60 -6.44 25.22 2.94
N VAL A 61 -5.83 24.40 3.80
CA VAL A 61 -4.56 24.74 4.47
C VAL A 61 -3.42 24.96 3.46
N LEU A 62 -3.31 24.09 2.45
CA LEU A 62 -2.31 24.25 1.39
C LEU A 62 -2.54 25.52 0.55
N ALA A 63 -3.80 25.90 0.31
CA ALA A 63 -4.12 27.14 -0.40
C ALA A 63 -3.78 28.38 0.43
N GLU A 64 -4.00 28.35 1.75
CA GLU A 64 -3.61 29.42 2.68
C GLU A 64 -2.08 29.55 2.78
N GLU A 65 -1.34 28.44 2.87
CA GLU A 65 0.13 28.44 2.88
C GLU A 65 0.70 29.02 1.57
N SER A 66 0.11 28.66 0.42
CA SER A 66 0.52 29.22 -0.88
C SER A 66 0.23 30.71 -1.02
N ALA A 67 -0.77 31.26 -0.30
CA ALA A 67 -1.08 32.69 -0.33
C ALA A 67 -0.13 33.51 0.57
N VAL A 68 0.49 32.89 1.58
CA VAL A 68 1.47 33.53 2.47
C VAL A 68 2.87 33.60 1.83
N VAL A 69 3.17 32.75 0.85
CA VAL A 69 4.40 32.84 0.03
C VAL A 69 4.23 33.90 -1.06
N THR A 70 4.31 35.17 -0.66
CA THR A 70 4.63 36.27 -1.57
C THR A 70 6.10 36.20 -1.97
N PRO A 71 6.48 36.50 -3.23
CA PRO A 71 7.83 36.27 -3.72
C PRO A 71 8.81 37.24 -3.07
N VAL A 72 9.62 36.74 -2.14
CA VAL A 72 10.81 37.44 -1.66
C VAL A 72 11.79 37.55 -2.82
N SER A 73 12.04 38.79 -3.23
CA SER A 73 13.09 39.16 -4.17
C SER A 73 14.45 38.67 -3.67
N VAL A 74 15.10 37.81 -4.46
CA VAL A 74 16.42 37.24 -4.22
C VAL A 74 17.51 38.26 -4.55
N PRO A 75 18.53 38.48 -3.69
CA PRO A 75 19.87 38.81 -4.15
C PRO A 75 20.74 37.54 -4.21
N PRO A 76 21.71 37.45 -5.15
CA PRO A 76 22.52 36.26 -5.34
C PRO A 76 23.74 36.26 -4.41
N GLY A 77 24.07 35.11 -3.84
CA GLY A 77 25.43 34.83 -3.34
C GLY A 77 25.50 33.94 -2.11
N GLY A 78 26.28 32.86 -2.20
CA GLY A 78 26.85 32.17 -1.04
C GLY A 78 26.64 30.66 -1.01
N GLU A 79 27.72 29.91 -1.24
CA GLU A 79 27.81 28.45 -1.24
C GLU A 79 27.62 27.78 0.15
N ALA A 80 27.15 26.53 0.07
CA ALA A 80 27.48 25.34 0.86
C ALA A 80 27.33 25.32 2.41
N ALA A 81 26.43 24.47 2.91
CA ALA A 81 26.78 23.26 3.69
C ALA A 81 25.50 22.47 4.09
N ALA A 82 25.66 21.16 4.20
CA ALA A 82 24.62 20.14 4.35
C ALA A 82 24.19 19.87 5.81
N ALA A 83 22.94 19.41 5.96
CA ALA A 83 22.34 18.49 6.97
C ALA A 83 20.83 18.85 7.04
N GLY A 84 19.82 17.98 6.99
CA GLY A 84 19.70 16.55 7.23
C GLY A 84 18.42 16.33 8.07
N GLY A 85 17.48 15.51 7.57
CA GLY A 85 16.34 14.94 8.32
C GLY A 85 15.06 15.82 8.39
N SER A 86 14.00 15.59 7.61
CA SER A 86 13.04 14.47 7.52
C SER A 86 11.83 14.56 8.46
N SER A 87 10.66 14.37 7.83
CA SER A 87 9.38 13.84 8.33
C SER A 87 8.33 14.80 8.88
N GLY A 88 7.44 15.24 7.98
CA GLY A 88 6.02 15.47 8.25
C GLY A 88 5.19 14.50 7.41
N SER A 89 4.79 13.39 8.04
CA SER A 89 4.04 12.28 7.44
C SER A 89 2.60 12.68 7.12
N GLY A 90 2.31 12.84 5.83
CA GLY A 90 0.95 12.86 5.30
C GLY A 90 0.81 11.72 4.30
N ALA A 91 0.06 10.67 4.67
CA ALA A 91 -0.35 9.59 3.76
C ALA A 91 -1.37 10.11 2.72
N GLY A 92 -1.01 11.16 1.99
CA GLY A 92 -1.70 11.63 0.80
C GLY A 92 -1.29 10.74 -0.35
N TYR A 93 -2.28 10.35 -1.18
CA TYR A 93 -2.08 9.58 -2.40
C TYR A 93 -0.85 10.07 -3.17
N GLY A 94 0.27 9.33 -3.06
CA GLY A 94 1.48 9.66 -3.80
C GLY A 94 1.14 9.77 -5.28
N GLU A 95 1.58 10.86 -5.90
CA GLU A 95 1.47 11.05 -7.34
C GLU A 95 1.89 9.77 -8.05
N ARG A 96 1.08 9.36 -9.03
CA ARG A 96 1.27 8.09 -9.73
C ARG A 96 2.72 8.01 -10.24
N PRO A 97 3.44 6.90 -10.04
CA PRO A 97 4.85 6.83 -10.34
C PRO A 97 5.09 7.13 -11.82
N PRO A 98 6.08 7.98 -12.14
CA PRO A 98 6.48 8.24 -13.52
C PRO A 98 6.99 6.95 -14.16
N VAL A 99 7.05 6.91 -15.49
CA VAL A 99 7.68 5.77 -16.20
C VAL A 99 9.18 5.83 -15.93
N TRP A 100 9.76 4.72 -15.44
CA TRP A 100 11.17 4.63 -15.13
C TRP A 100 12.04 4.81 -16.38
N ARG A 101 13.16 5.53 -16.23
CA ARG A 101 14.17 5.77 -17.26
C ARG A 101 15.55 5.72 -16.62
N SER A 102 16.56 5.34 -17.40
CA SER A 102 17.95 5.32 -16.97
C SER A 102 18.37 6.68 -16.38
N GLY A 103 18.94 6.67 -15.17
CA GLY A 103 19.35 7.86 -14.44
C GLY A 103 18.35 8.40 -13.42
N MET A 104 17.11 7.88 -13.39
CA MET A 104 16.15 8.13 -12.31
C MET A 104 16.41 7.20 -11.12
N GLY A 105 16.56 7.79 -9.93
CA GLY A 105 16.57 7.07 -8.67
C GLY A 105 15.26 7.21 -7.90
N GLU A 106 15.21 6.64 -6.71
CA GLU A 106 14.01 6.62 -5.84
C GLU A 106 13.52 8.00 -5.40
N GLU A 107 14.35 9.04 -5.51
CA GLU A 107 13.99 10.43 -5.17
C GLU A 107 12.83 10.99 -5.99
N VAL A 108 12.57 10.41 -7.17
CA VAL A 108 11.45 10.82 -8.05
C VAL A 108 10.14 10.14 -7.65
N LEU A 109 10.19 9.11 -6.80
CA LEU A 109 9.01 8.45 -6.25
C LEU A 109 8.51 9.20 -5.01
N SER A 110 7.19 9.31 -4.89
CA SER A 110 6.54 9.99 -3.76
C SER A 110 5.87 9.02 -2.80
N GLY A 111 5.95 9.35 -1.51
CA GLY A 111 5.27 8.65 -0.41
C GLY A 111 5.47 7.14 -0.43
N LEU A 112 4.35 6.40 -0.37
CA LEU A 112 4.33 4.95 -0.27
C LEU A 112 4.99 4.23 -1.46
N TYR A 113 5.07 4.86 -2.64
CA TYR A 113 5.78 4.29 -3.78
C TYR A 113 7.29 4.25 -3.55
N ARG A 114 7.84 5.29 -2.93
CA ARG A 114 9.26 5.36 -2.58
C ARG A 114 9.59 4.33 -1.51
N GLU A 115 8.76 4.24 -0.47
CA GLU A 115 8.94 3.28 0.62
C GLU A 115 8.91 1.83 0.11
N VAL A 116 7.94 1.48 -0.75
CA VAL A 116 7.85 0.13 -1.34
C VAL A 116 9.04 -0.17 -2.26
N PHE A 117 9.51 0.81 -3.04
CA PHE A 117 10.69 0.63 -3.87
C PHE A 117 11.95 0.46 -3.02
N ALA A 118 12.18 1.33 -2.03
CA ALA A 118 13.30 1.25 -1.10
C ALA A 118 13.34 -0.09 -0.35
N ALA A 119 12.19 -0.59 0.10
CA ALA A 119 12.06 -1.91 0.71
C ALA A 119 12.47 -3.05 -0.25
N ALA A 120 12.11 -2.96 -1.53
CA ALA A 120 12.52 -3.93 -2.54
C ALA A 120 14.03 -3.84 -2.87
N VAL A 121 14.62 -2.65 -2.78
CA VAL A 121 16.06 -2.43 -2.97
C VAL A 121 16.89 -2.93 -1.77
N ALA A 122 16.39 -2.70 -0.55
CA ALA A 122 17.04 -3.16 0.68
C ALA A 122 16.99 -4.69 0.84
N ALA A 123 16.04 -5.36 0.17
CA ALA A 123 15.96 -6.80 0.17
C ALA A 123 17.09 -7.43 -0.65
N SER A 124 17.78 -8.42 -0.06
CA SER A 124 18.85 -9.16 -0.74
C SER A 124 18.35 -10.13 -1.83
N GLY A 125 17.06 -10.12 -2.16
CA GLY A 125 16.46 -11.04 -3.12
C GLY A 125 14.99 -10.69 -3.45
N PRO A 126 14.32 -11.52 -4.26
CA PRO A 126 12.93 -11.30 -4.66
C PRO A 126 12.00 -11.28 -3.45
N VAL A 127 11.16 -10.25 -3.33
CA VAL A 127 10.24 -10.06 -2.20
C VAL A 127 8.78 -10.16 -2.60
N ASN A 128 7.95 -10.71 -1.71
CA ASN A 128 6.51 -10.79 -1.89
C ASN A 128 5.78 -9.62 -1.19
N GLY A 129 4.48 -9.48 -1.46
CA GLY A 129 3.68 -8.37 -0.93
C GLY A 129 3.65 -8.30 0.61
N VAL A 130 3.67 -9.44 1.32
CA VAL A 130 3.68 -9.49 2.79
C VAL A 130 5.03 -9.00 3.34
N GLU A 131 6.13 -9.41 2.71
CA GLU A 131 7.49 -8.97 3.06
C GLU A 131 7.65 -7.47 2.84
N LEU A 132 7.13 -6.94 1.73
CA LEU A 132 7.09 -5.50 1.46
C LEU A 132 6.26 -4.75 2.50
N THR A 133 5.11 -5.28 2.92
CA THR A 133 4.27 -4.64 3.96
C THR A 133 5.01 -4.54 5.29
N ARG A 134 5.72 -5.60 5.69
CA ARG A 134 6.55 -5.59 6.90
C ARG A 134 7.71 -4.60 6.81
N ALA A 135 8.37 -4.55 5.64
CA ALA A 135 9.51 -3.67 5.43
C ALA A 135 9.15 -2.18 5.36
N VAL A 136 7.87 -1.86 5.12
CA VAL A 136 7.33 -0.49 5.13
C VAL A 136 6.68 -0.15 6.48
N ASP A 137 6.98 -0.93 7.53
CA ASP A 137 6.45 -0.79 8.89
C ASP A 137 4.90 -0.73 8.94
N ARG A 138 4.24 -1.54 8.10
CA ARG A 138 2.78 -1.71 8.09
C ARG A 138 2.40 -3.08 8.64
N GLU A 139 1.20 -3.15 9.21
CA GLU A 139 0.63 -4.39 9.74
C GLU A 139 0.32 -5.39 8.63
N ALA A 140 1.24 -6.32 8.43
CA ALA A 140 1.12 -7.39 7.45
C ALA A 140 0.05 -8.44 7.79
N GLU A 141 -0.50 -8.40 9.01
CA GLU A 141 -1.65 -9.20 9.43
C GLU A 141 -2.97 -8.66 8.87
N ILE A 142 -3.02 -7.35 8.57
CA ILE A 142 -4.18 -6.72 7.95
C ILE A 142 -4.12 -6.97 6.44
N LYS A 143 -4.98 -7.87 5.94
CA LYS A 143 -5.07 -8.22 4.51
C LYS A 143 -5.22 -6.98 3.60
N ASN A 144 -5.94 -5.97 4.06
CA ASN A 144 -6.13 -4.72 3.32
C ASN A 144 -4.82 -3.94 3.12
N GLU A 145 -3.94 -3.89 4.14
CA GLU A 145 -2.64 -3.24 4.03
C GLU A 145 -1.71 -4.00 3.08
N VAL A 146 -1.71 -5.33 3.17
CA VAL A 146 -0.98 -6.18 2.21
C VAL A 146 -1.44 -5.93 0.77
N GLU A 147 -2.74 -5.83 0.54
CA GLU A 147 -3.27 -5.59 -0.79
C GLU A 147 -2.96 -4.18 -1.31
N LYS A 148 -3.01 -3.15 -0.43
CA LYS A 148 -2.59 -1.79 -0.78
C LYS A 148 -1.13 -1.77 -1.24
N ILE A 149 -0.23 -2.40 -0.50
CA ILE A 149 1.20 -2.48 -0.85
C ILE A 149 1.40 -3.25 -2.15
N ARG A 150 0.71 -4.38 -2.31
CA ARG A 150 0.75 -5.17 -3.55
C ARG A 150 0.30 -4.37 -4.76
N HIS A 151 -0.78 -3.58 -4.64
CA HIS A 151 -1.24 -2.70 -5.71
C HIS A 151 -0.20 -1.64 -6.09
N ARG A 152 0.53 -1.10 -5.10
CA ARG A 152 1.61 -0.14 -5.36
C ARG A 152 2.81 -0.81 -6.03
N ALA A 153 3.17 -2.03 -5.63
CA ALA A 153 4.21 -2.83 -6.28
C ALA A 153 3.86 -3.14 -7.75
N TYR A 154 2.60 -3.51 -8.05
CA TYR A 154 2.14 -3.69 -9.43
C TYR A 154 2.19 -2.40 -10.26
N ALA A 155 1.85 -1.26 -9.67
CA ALA A 155 1.95 0.02 -10.36
C ALA A 155 3.41 0.39 -10.67
N LEU A 156 4.36 0.08 -9.78
CA LEU A 156 5.79 0.23 -10.01
C LEU A 156 6.30 -0.75 -11.09
N GLU A 157 5.84 -1.99 -11.09
CA GLU A 157 6.13 -2.99 -12.13
C GLU A 157 5.71 -2.47 -13.51
N LYS A 158 4.44 -2.04 -13.63
CA LYS A 158 3.89 -1.51 -14.89
C LYS A 158 4.64 -0.29 -15.42
N ARG A 159 5.30 0.45 -14.54
CA ARG A 159 6.09 1.65 -14.87
C ARG A 159 7.58 1.34 -15.06
N GLY A 160 8.02 0.10 -14.89
CA GLY A 160 9.39 -0.34 -15.11
C GLY A 160 10.34 -0.10 -13.93
N TRP A 161 9.82 0.22 -12.75
CA TRP A 161 10.63 0.38 -11.52
C TRP A 161 10.94 -0.97 -10.87
N LEU A 162 9.99 -1.91 -10.94
CA LEU A 162 10.14 -3.27 -10.43
C LEU A 162 9.99 -4.27 -11.58
N VAL A 163 10.64 -5.42 -11.43
CA VAL A 163 10.48 -6.59 -12.29
C VAL A 163 9.80 -7.68 -11.47
N ARG A 164 8.72 -8.25 -12.02
CA ARG A 164 8.01 -9.36 -11.41
C ARG A 164 8.51 -10.68 -11.95
N ALA A 165 8.93 -11.56 -11.06
CA ALA A 165 9.25 -12.95 -11.39
C ALA A 165 7.97 -13.78 -11.59
N LYS A 166 8.10 -14.97 -12.19
CA LYS A 166 6.95 -15.85 -12.49
C LYS A 166 6.20 -16.32 -11.22
N ASP A 167 6.85 -16.28 -10.07
CA ASP A 167 6.31 -16.62 -8.75
C ASP A 167 5.57 -15.44 -8.09
N GLY A 168 5.44 -14.29 -8.77
CA GLY A 168 4.75 -13.12 -8.24
C GLY A 168 5.58 -12.28 -7.27
N ARG A 169 6.89 -12.58 -7.13
CA ARG A 169 7.82 -11.77 -6.35
C ARG A 169 8.35 -10.61 -7.17
N PHE A 170 8.69 -9.52 -6.48
CA PHE A 170 9.20 -8.30 -7.06
C PHE A 170 10.69 -8.15 -6.79
N THR A 171 11.41 -7.65 -7.78
CA THR A 171 12.82 -7.27 -7.70
C THR A 171 12.98 -5.86 -8.28
N PRO A 172 13.94 -5.05 -7.83
CA PRO A 172 14.20 -3.76 -8.44
C PRO A 172 14.69 -3.92 -9.89
N ALA A 173 14.26 -3.02 -10.78
CA ALA A 173 14.68 -3.07 -12.17
C ALA A 173 16.21 -2.85 -12.30
N PRO A 174 16.91 -3.62 -13.15
CA PRO A 174 18.34 -3.42 -13.39
C PRO A 174 18.62 -1.98 -13.85
N GLY A 175 19.39 -1.24 -13.06
CA GLY A 175 19.72 0.17 -13.31
C GLY A 175 18.91 1.18 -12.49
N ALA A 176 17.80 0.79 -11.86
CA ALA A 176 17.04 1.66 -10.94
C ALA A 176 17.74 1.81 -9.57
N VAL A 177 18.62 0.87 -9.24
CA VAL A 177 19.45 0.83 -8.01
C VAL A 177 20.86 1.39 -8.21
N ALA A 178 21.25 1.68 -9.45
CA ALA A 178 22.61 2.06 -9.78
C ALA A 178 22.80 3.58 -9.62
N ARG A 179 22.99 4.03 -8.37
CA ARG A 179 23.69 5.31 -8.13
C ARG A 179 25.02 5.22 -7.41
N ASP A 180 25.40 4.05 -6.89
CA ASP A 180 26.72 3.87 -6.25
C ASP A 180 27.63 2.81 -6.88
N ALA A 181 27.24 2.21 -8.01
CA ALA A 181 28.20 1.43 -8.80
C ALA A 181 28.93 2.36 -9.78
N SER A 182 29.88 3.14 -9.25
CA SER A 182 30.95 3.70 -10.07
C SER A 182 31.59 2.57 -10.88
N PRO A 183 31.61 2.61 -12.22
CA PRO A 183 32.30 1.62 -13.02
C PRO A 183 33.81 1.92 -13.00
N ALA A 184 34.45 1.74 -11.85
CA ALA A 184 35.90 1.76 -11.73
C ALA A 184 36.46 0.35 -11.96
N SER A 185 36.18 -0.20 -13.13
CA SER A 185 36.89 -1.37 -13.67
C SER A 185 36.82 -1.28 -15.19
N ALA A 186 37.53 -0.30 -15.73
CA ALA A 186 38.03 -0.37 -17.09
C ALA A 186 39.55 -0.45 -16.98
N GLU A 187 40.04 -1.68 -17.06
CA GLU A 187 41.43 -2.03 -17.32
C GLU A 187 42.07 -1.05 -18.29
N ARG A 188 43.04 -0.26 -17.81
CA ARG A 188 44.13 0.19 -18.66
C ARG A 188 45.26 -0.82 -18.55
N LEU A 189 45.15 -1.86 -19.36
CA LEU A 189 46.32 -2.56 -19.89
C LEU A 189 47.22 -1.51 -20.55
N ARG A 190 48.35 -1.19 -19.91
CA ARG A 190 49.52 -0.65 -20.62
C ARG A 190 50.59 -1.73 -20.66
N PRO A 191 51.11 -2.06 -21.85
CA PRO A 191 52.33 -2.84 -21.97
C PRO A 191 53.53 -1.91 -21.78
N SER A 192 54.55 -2.35 -21.03
CA SER A 192 55.91 -1.90 -21.32
C SER A 192 56.87 -2.98 -20.88
N GLY A 193 57.31 -3.75 -21.89
CA GLY A 193 58.48 -4.59 -21.77
C GLY A 193 59.70 -3.77 -21.38
N ALA A 194 60.59 -4.47 -20.69
CA ALA A 194 61.86 -4.01 -20.21
C ALA A 194 62.80 -3.61 -21.35
N THR A 195 63.58 -2.56 -21.12
CA THR A 195 64.88 -2.35 -21.77
C THR A 195 65.83 -1.74 -20.75
N ALA A 196 66.78 -2.55 -20.28
CA ALA A 196 68.22 -2.29 -20.16
C ALA A 196 68.84 -3.33 -19.21
#